data_AF-A0A0B0Q3T6-F1
#
_entry.id   AF-A0A0B0Q3T6-F1
#
_cell.length_a   1.000
_cell.length_b   1.000
_cell.length_c   1.000
_cell.angle_alpha   90.00
_cell.angle_beta   90.00
_cell.angle_gamma   90.00
#
_symmetry.space_group_name_H-M   'P 1'
#
loop_
_entity.id
_entity.type
_entity.pdbx_description
1 polymer ?
#
loop_
_entity_poly.entity_id
_entity_poly.type
_entity_poly.pdbx_seq_one_letter_code
_entity_poly.pdbx_strand_id
1 'polypeptide(L)' 'MPLSQIGSFSHTYIKVTYRCQRIKRGLTRTHISESYVMTYVS' A
#
# COMPACT_ATOMS: atom_id res chain seq x y z
N MET A 1 7.37 -11.54 27.21
CA MET A 1 6.82 -10.26 26.74
C MET A 1 5.35 -10.19 27.15
N PRO A 2 4.88 -9.07 27.74
CA PRO A 2 3.49 -8.95 28.13
C PRO A 2 2.56 -9.02 26.91
N LEU A 3 1.46 -9.75 27.05
CA LEU A 3 0.49 -10.03 25.97
C LEU A 3 -0.10 -8.75 25.36
N SER A 4 -0.22 -7.69 26.17
CA SER A 4 -0.62 -6.34 25.76
C SER A 4 0.36 -5.70 24.77
N GLN A 5 1.65 -6.00 24.89
CA GLN A 5 2.70 -5.48 24.02
C GLN A 5 2.73 -6.23 22.68
N ILE A 6 2.41 -7.52 22.68
CA ILE A 6 2.25 -8.32 21.45
C ILE A 6 1.02 -7.85 20.66
N GLY A 7 -0.13 -7.68 21.32
CA GLY A 7 -1.33 -7.17 20.66
C GLY A 7 -1.16 -5.77 20.07
N SER A 8 -0.50 -4.88 20.82
CA SER A 8 -0.17 -3.52 20.35
C SER A 8 0.78 -3.55 19.16
N PHE A 9 1.81 -4.41 19.21
CA PHE A 9 2.78 -4.59 18.12
C PHE A 9 2.12 -5.16 16.86
N SER A 10 1.26 -6.18 16.99
CA SER A 10 0.53 -6.75 15.85
C SER A 10 -0.37 -5.70 15.19
N HIS A 11 -1.06 -4.89 15.99
CA HIS A 11 -1.95 -3.85 15.47
C HIS A 11 -1.19 -2.74 14.73
N THR A 12 -0.03 -2.29 15.24
CA THR A 12 0.81 -1.31 14.53
C THR A 12 1.41 -1.91 13.27
N TYR A 13 1.90 -3.15 13.34
CA TYR A 13 2.46 -3.88 12.20
C TYR A 13 1.44 -4.06 11.06
N ILE A 14 0.19 -4.44 11.38
CA ILE A 14 -0.89 -4.59 10.40
C ILE A 14 -1.23 -3.24 9.77
N LYS A 15 -1.34 -2.16 10.56
CA LYS A 15 -1.61 -0.81 10.03
C LYS A 15 -0.53 -0.33 9.07
N VAL A 16 0.74 -0.55 9.41
CA VAL A 16 1.88 -0.18 8.55
C VAL A 16 1.85 -1.00 7.26
N THR A 17 1.69 -2.32 7.38
CA THR A 17 1.62 -3.24 6.23
C THR A 17 0.49 -2.86 5.27
N TYR A 18 -0.72 -2.58 5.79
CA TYR A 18 -1.87 -2.17 5.00
C TYR A 18 -1.64 -0.84 4.28
N ARG A 19 -1.04 0.15 4.97
CA ARG A 19 -0.71 1.46 4.36
C ARG A 19 0.29 1.31 3.21
N CYS A 20 1.35 0.52 3.40
CA CYS A 20 2.35 0.27 2.35
C CYS A 20 1.73 -0.43 1.13
N GLN A 21 0.87 -1.43 1.34
CA GLN A 21 0.16 -2.09 0.23
C GLN A 21 -0.73 -1.11 -0.55
N ARG A 22 -1.44 -0.21 0.15
CA ARG A 22 -2.30 0.79 -0.49
C ARG A 22 -1.49 1.78 -1.35
N ILE A 23 -0.34 2.24 -0.86
CA ILE A 23 0.55 3.14 -1.62
C ILE A 23 1.10 2.42 -2.85
N LYS A 24 1.60 1.18 -2.69
CA LYS A 24 2.13 0.38 -3.78
C LYS A 24 1.09 0.16 -4.88
N ARG A 25 -0.14 -0.20 -4.50
CA ARG A 25 -1.26 -0.37 -5.43
C ARG A 25 -1.64 0.94 -6.14
N GLY A 26 -1.62 2.05 -5.42
CA GLY A 26 -1.86 3.38 -5.98
C GLY A 26 -0.82 3.73 -7.05
N LEU A 27 0.45 3.55 -6.74
CA LEU A 27 1.55 3.83 -7.66
C LEU A 27 1.48 2.98 -8.93
N THR A 28 1.23 1.67 -8.80
CA THR A 28 1.04 0.77 -9.96
C THR A 28 -0.15 1.21 -10.81
N ARG A 29 -1.25 1.64 -10.17
CA ARG A 29 -2.42 2.13 -10.91
C ARG A 29 -2.10 3.41 -11.68
N THR A 30 -1.43 4.38 -11.06
CA THR A 30 -1.02 5.63 -11.72
C THR A 30 -0.12 5.36 -12.92
N HIS A 31 0.88 4.50 -12.75
CA HIS A 31 1.81 4.13 -13.82
C HIS A 31 1.10 3.46 -15.01
N ILE A 32 0.15 2.55 -14.74
CA ILE A 32 -0.64 1.92 -15.79
C ILE A 32 -1.55 2.94 -16.49
N SER A 33 -2.21 3.83 -15.73
CA SER A 33 -3.08 4.86 -16.33
C SER A 33 -2.30 5.87 -17.17
N GLU A 34 -1.13 6.31 -16.72
CA GLU A 34 -0.27 7.22 -17.50
C GLU A 34 0.19 6.54 -18.78
N SER A 35 0.67 5.29 -18.70
CA SER A 35 1.05 4.51 -19.88
C SER A 35 -0.12 4.31 -20.86
N TYR A 36 -1.32 4.02 -20.36
CA TYR A 36 -2.52 3.88 -21.18
C TYR A 36 -2.90 5.19 -21.86
N VAL A 37 -2.89 6.31 -21.13
CA VAL A 37 -3.17 7.64 -21.71
C VAL A 37 -2.14 7.99 -22.79
N MET A 38 -0.86 7.77 -22.52
CA MET A 38 0.20 8.06 -23.50
C MET A 38 0.10 7.21 -24.77
N THR A 39 -0.32 5.95 -24.66
CA THR A 39 -0.41 5.03 -25.81
C THR A 39 -1.67 5.19 -26.65
N TYR A 40 -2.79 5.61 -26.05
CA TYR A 40 -4.07 5.76 -26.76
C TYR A 40 -4.33 7.17 -27.30
N VAL A 41 -3.65 8.19 -26.77
CA VAL A 41 -3.83 9.60 -27.17
C VAL A 41 -2.73 10.08 -28.15
N SER A 42 -1.67 9.28 -28.36
CA SER A 42 -0.65 9.52 -29.40
C SER A 42 -1.11 9.03 -30.77
#